data_AF-A0A699V8N0-F1
#
_entry.id   AF-A0A699V8N0-F1
#
_cell.length_a   1.000
_cell.length_b   1.000
_cell.length_c   1.000
_cell.angle_alpha   90.00
_cell.angle_beta   90.00
_cell.angle_gamma   90.00
#
_symmetry.space_group_name_H-M   'P 1'
#
loop_
_entity.id
_entity.type
_entity.pdbx_description
1 polymer ?
#
loop_
_entity_poly.entity_id
_entity_poly.type
_entity_poly.pdbx_seq_one_letter_code
_entity_poly.pdbx_strand_id
1 'polypeptide(L)'
;GQAIAANLLKGEHELRVWNRSPQATQSLVELGAKAVTEPAEAFDADVVFSMLADDKALRLVLLDSGLLKQLKAPLIHVNLATIAVTFADELAELHKAQGIDYIAAPVMGRPNVAAAAQLNILAAGPEQAIDTVQPLFDLIGRKTWRLGEKASAANAMKLATNFLLVSAVEAMSE
;
A
#
# COMPACT_ATOMS: atom_id res chain seq x y z
N GLY A 1 -6.68 1.82 -5.55
CA GLY A 1 -6.85 2.68 -4.36
C GLY A 1 -8.29 2.70 -3.90
N GLN A 2 -9.20 3.27 -4.69
CA GLN A 2 -10.60 3.55 -4.32
C GLN A 2 -11.35 2.37 -3.66
N ALA A 3 -11.39 1.19 -4.28
CA ALA A 3 -12.08 0.03 -3.70
C ALA A 3 -11.49 -0.43 -2.35
N ILE A 4 -10.18 -0.28 -2.17
CA ILE A 4 -9.48 -0.62 -0.93
C ILE A 4 -9.84 0.39 0.16
N ALA A 5 -9.77 1.68 -0.15
CA ALA A 5 -10.15 2.75 0.76
C ALA A 5 -11.64 2.65 1.19
N ALA A 6 -12.53 2.31 0.25
CA ALA A 6 -13.95 2.09 0.55
C ALA A 6 -14.19 0.90 1.51
N ASN A 7 -13.32 -0.11 1.48
CA ASN A 7 -13.39 -1.21 2.45
C ASN A 7 -12.79 -0.83 3.80
N LEU A 8 -11.71 -0.04 3.83
CA LEU A 8 -11.15 0.48 5.08
C LEU A 8 -12.19 1.31 5.85
N LEU A 9 -13.00 2.11 5.16
CA LEU A 9 -14.12 2.86 5.76
C LEU A 9 -15.14 2.01 6.54
N LYS A 10 -15.16 0.69 6.35
CA LYS A 10 -16.05 -0.21 7.10
C LYS A 10 -15.55 -0.48 8.53
N GLY A 11 -14.31 -0.10 8.84
CA GLY A 11 -13.75 -0.18 10.19
C GLY A 11 -14.12 1.03 11.07
N GLU A 12 -13.81 0.94 12.35
CA GLU A 12 -14.10 1.98 13.35
C GLU A 12 -12.96 3.01 13.46
N HIS A 13 -12.47 3.53 12.34
CA HIS A 13 -11.38 4.53 12.29
C HIS A 13 -11.71 5.73 11.40
N GLU A 14 -11.02 6.86 11.62
CA GLU A 14 -11.04 7.98 10.68
C GLU A 14 -10.20 7.63 9.45
N LEU A 15 -10.76 7.85 8.26
CA LEU A 15 -10.00 7.69 7.02
C LEU A 15 -9.79 9.03 6.33
N ARG A 16 -8.53 9.43 6.20
CA ARG A 16 -8.10 10.54 5.34
C ARG A 16 -7.70 9.99 3.97
N VAL A 17 -8.11 10.69 2.91
CA VAL A 17 -7.83 10.27 1.54
C VAL A 17 -7.19 11.40 0.75
N TRP A 18 -6.13 11.09 0.03
CA TRP A 18 -5.44 12.00 -0.86
C TRP A 18 -5.24 11.34 -2.22
N ASN A 19 -5.34 12.15 -3.27
CA ASN A 19 -4.90 11.78 -4.60
C ASN A 19 -4.47 13.04 -5.35
N ARG A 20 -3.47 12.92 -6.23
CA ARG A 20 -3.03 14.04 -7.09
C ARG A 20 -4.18 14.69 -7.88
N SER A 21 -5.16 13.88 -8.31
CA SER A 21 -6.40 14.36 -8.93
C SER A 21 -7.52 14.34 -7.87
N PRO A 22 -7.96 15.50 -7.34
CA PRO A 22 -8.93 15.55 -6.24
C PRO A 22 -10.26 14.88 -6.56
N GLN A 23 -10.70 14.89 -7.82
CA GLN A 23 -11.97 14.27 -8.22
C GLN A 23 -12.00 12.75 -7.94
N ALA A 24 -10.85 12.09 -7.89
CA ALA A 24 -10.76 10.67 -7.59
C ALA A 24 -11.14 10.33 -6.14
N THR A 25 -11.16 11.30 -5.22
CA THR A 25 -11.53 11.08 -3.82
C THR A 25 -13.02 11.28 -3.55
N GLN A 26 -13.77 11.88 -4.48
CA GLN A 26 -15.16 12.32 -4.26
C GLN A 26 -16.08 11.19 -3.78
N SER A 27 -16.06 10.04 -4.48
CA SER A 27 -16.85 8.87 -4.07
C SER A 27 -16.51 8.33 -2.67
N LEU A 28 -15.28 8.54 -2.18
CA LEU A 28 -14.88 8.12 -0.84
C LEU A 28 -15.38 9.11 0.20
N VAL A 29 -15.42 10.41 -0.14
CA VAL A 29 -16.02 11.45 0.71
C VAL A 29 -17.51 11.20 0.88
N GLU A 30 -18.22 10.82 -0.19
CA GLU A 30 -19.64 10.43 -0.13
C GLU A 30 -19.88 9.23 0.80
N LEU A 31 -18.86 8.37 1.00
CA LEU A 31 -18.88 7.24 1.93
C LEU A 31 -18.37 7.59 3.34
N GLY A 32 -17.98 8.84 3.59
CA GLY A 32 -17.54 9.32 4.91
C GLY A 32 -16.04 9.53 5.09
N ALA A 33 -15.22 9.37 4.05
CA ALA A 33 -13.80 9.72 4.13
C ALA A 33 -13.58 11.24 4.19
N LYS A 34 -12.49 11.67 4.82
CA LYS A 34 -12.04 13.05 4.82
C LYS A 34 -11.01 13.25 3.70
N ALA A 35 -11.39 13.95 2.63
CA ALA A 35 -10.42 14.34 1.61
C ALA A 35 -9.46 15.41 2.15
N VAL A 36 -8.17 15.25 1.86
CA VAL A 36 -7.12 16.22 2.15
C VAL A 36 -6.44 16.68 0.87
N THR A 37 -5.78 17.83 0.90
CA THR A 37 -5.24 18.50 -0.28
C THR A 37 -3.78 18.18 -0.53
N GLU A 38 -3.01 17.98 0.54
CA GLU A 38 -1.59 17.67 0.49
C GLU A 38 -1.33 16.23 0.97
N PRO A 39 -0.35 15.52 0.38
CA PRO A 39 -0.03 14.16 0.81
C PRO A 39 0.42 14.14 2.28
N ALA A 40 1.07 15.21 2.76
CA ALA A 40 1.47 15.34 4.16
C ALA A 40 0.31 15.19 5.15
N GLU A 41 -0.88 15.70 4.81
CA GLU A 41 -2.08 15.60 5.64
C GLU A 41 -2.62 14.17 5.72
N ALA A 42 -2.43 13.38 4.66
CA ALA A 42 -2.79 11.96 4.65
C ALA A 42 -1.78 11.11 5.45
N PHE A 43 -0.54 11.60 5.57
CA PHE A 43 0.52 10.96 6.34
C PHE A 43 0.55 11.34 7.83
N ASP A 44 -0.25 12.33 8.24
CA ASP A 44 -0.53 12.64 9.64
C ASP A 44 -1.54 11.65 10.24
N ALA A 45 -1.15 10.37 10.34
CA ALA A 45 -1.99 9.27 10.79
C ALA A 45 -1.14 8.18 11.46
N ASP A 46 -1.77 7.26 12.20
CA ASP A 46 -1.06 6.13 12.80
C ASP A 46 -0.61 5.10 11.74
N VAL A 47 -1.43 4.90 10.71
CA VAL A 47 -1.20 3.97 9.61
C VAL A 47 -1.57 4.61 8.28
N VAL A 48 -0.70 4.50 7.28
CA VAL A 48 -0.92 5.03 5.93
C VAL A 48 -0.86 3.90 4.92
N PHE A 49 -1.90 3.78 4.08
CA PHE A 49 -1.88 2.91 2.92
C PHE A 49 -1.61 3.73 1.66
N SER A 50 -0.49 3.48 0.98
CA SER A 50 -0.22 4.03 -0.34
C SER A 50 -0.55 3.01 -1.44
N MET A 51 -1.19 3.48 -2.50
CA MET A 51 -1.52 2.70 -3.69
C MET A 51 -1.34 3.60 -4.92
N LEU A 52 -0.07 3.88 -5.23
CA LEU A 52 0.33 4.70 -6.37
C LEU A 52 0.71 3.83 -7.58
N ALA A 53 0.80 4.47 -8.74
CA ALA A 53 0.90 3.76 -10.02
C ALA A 53 2.20 2.96 -10.19
N ASP A 54 3.33 3.55 -9.79
CA ASP A 54 4.67 3.04 -10.06
C ASP A 54 5.72 3.70 -9.14
N ASP A 55 6.97 3.26 -9.29
CA ASP A 55 8.16 3.79 -8.60
C ASP A 55 8.28 5.30 -8.76
N LYS A 56 8.02 5.85 -9.95
CA LYS A 56 8.16 7.29 -10.23
C LYS A 56 7.13 8.08 -9.43
N ALA A 57 5.88 7.62 -9.36
CA ALA A 57 4.83 8.26 -8.59
C ALA A 57 5.14 8.25 -7.09
N LEU A 58 5.59 7.11 -6.55
CA LEU A 58 6.01 7.00 -5.15
C LEU A 58 7.22 7.90 -4.83
N ARG A 59 8.25 7.88 -5.68
CA ARG A 59 9.46 8.71 -5.51
C ARG A 59 9.11 10.19 -5.51
N LEU A 60 8.28 10.62 -6.45
CA LEU A 60 7.83 12.02 -6.53
C LEU A 60 7.11 12.46 -5.25
N VAL A 61 6.19 11.64 -4.76
CA VAL A 61 5.35 11.99 -3.60
C VAL A 61 6.10 11.92 -2.28
N LEU A 62 7.00 10.95 -2.09
CA LEU A 62 7.68 10.73 -0.80
C LEU A 62 9.06 11.36 -0.73
N LEU A 63 9.87 11.21 -1.78
CA LEU A 63 11.29 11.53 -1.75
C LEU A 63 11.56 12.92 -2.34
N ASP A 64 11.11 13.16 -3.58
CA ASP A 64 11.41 14.39 -4.31
C ASP A 64 10.69 15.60 -3.69
N SER A 65 9.49 15.39 -3.13
CA SER A 65 8.76 16.41 -2.35
C SER A 65 9.40 16.72 -0.99
N GLY A 66 10.31 15.85 -0.51
CA GLY A 66 10.86 15.91 0.85
C GLY A 66 9.88 15.47 1.95
N LEU A 67 8.71 14.91 1.60
CA LEU A 67 7.69 14.49 2.56
C LEU A 67 8.24 13.49 3.59
N LEU A 68 8.96 12.46 3.15
CA LEU A 68 9.48 11.41 4.03
C LEU A 68 10.33 11.96 5.18
N LYS A 69 11.09 13.03 4.94
CA LYS A 69 11.96 13.69 5.93
C LYS A 69 11.18 14.51 6.98
N GLN A 70 9.89 14.73 6.75
CA GLN A 70 9.02 15.54 7.60
C GLN A 70 8.03 14.69 8.40
N LEU A 71 7.94 13.40 8.06
CA LEU A 71 7.07 12.47 8.75
C LEU A 71 7.50 12.29 10.21
N LYS A 72 6.53 12.02 11.08
CA LYS A 72 6.74 11.87 12.52
C LYS A 72 6.38 10.46 12.94
N ALA A 73 7.22 9.86 13.78
CA ALA A 73 6.92 8.61 14.45
C ALA A 73 6.05 8.84 15.71
N PRO A 74 5.27 7.83 16.16
CA PRO A 74 5.08 6.53 15.51
C PRO A 74 4.18 6.64 14.27
N LEU A 75 4.56 5.93 13.20
CA LEU A 75 3.78 5.80 11.97
C LEU A 75 4.13 4.45 11.32
N ILE A 76 3.14 3.79 10.72
CA ILE A 76 3.34 2.62 9.86
C ILE A 76 2.92 2.98 8.43
N HIS A 77 3.86 2.94 7.49
CA HIS A 77 3.56 3.11 6.07
C HIS A 77 3.48 1.76 5.36
N VAL A 78 2.28 1.44 4.87
CA VAL A 78 1.97 0.25 4.09
C VAL A 78 1.90 0.61 2.60
N ASN A 79 2.85 0.10 1.82
CA ASN A 79 2.87 0.32 0.37
C ASN A 79 2.27 -0.87 -0.38
N LEU A 80 1.11 -0.66 -1.01
CA LEU A 80 0.39 -1.68 -1.78
C LEU A 80 0.76 -1.71 -3.27
N ALA A 81 1.58 -0.76 -3.73
CA ALA A 81 1.98 -0.67 -5.12
C ALA A 81 2.91 -1.82 -5.51
N THR A 82 2.91 -2.15 -6.80
CA THR A 82 3.95 -3.03 -7.36
C THR A 82 5.12 -2.17 -7.78
N ILE A 83 6.24 -2.27 -7.08
CA ILE A 83 7.45 -1.49 -7.35
C ILE A 83 8.69 -2.37 -7.55
N ALA A 84 9.80 -1.79 -8.00
CA ALA A 84 11.07 -2.50 -8.07
C ALA A 84 11.52 -2.99 -6.69
N VAL A 85 12.13 -4.19 -6.65
CA VAL A 85 12.65 -4.79 -5.40
C VAL A 85 13.70 -3.91 -4.74
N THR A 86 14.57 -3.28 -5.54
CA THR A 86 15.60 -2.35 -5.05
C THR A 86 14.98 -1.10 -4.45
N PHE A 87 13.90 -0.59 -5.04
CA PHE A 87 13.21 0.58 -4.52
C PHE A 87 12.44 0.26 -3.23
N ALA A 88 11.89 -0.95 -3.10
CA ALA A 88 11.28 -1.39 -1.85
C ALA A 88 12.28 -1.44 -0.68
N ASP A 89 13.50 -1.94 -0.92
CA ASP A 89 14.58 -1.95 0.07
C ASP A 89 15.07 -0.51 0.36
N GLU A 90 15.21 0.36 -0.65
CA GLU A 90 15.54 1.79 -0.48
C GLU A 90 14.52 2.49 0.43
N LEU A 91 13.22 2.30 0.17
CA LEU A 91 12.16 2.87 1.01
C LEU A 91 12.22 2.34 2.43
N ALA A 92 12.43 1.03 2.63
CA ALA A 92 12.52 0.46 3.97
C ALA A 92 13.63 1.12 4.80
N GLU A 93 14.83 1.29 4.23
CA GLU A 93 15.95 1.95 4.91
C GLU A 93 15.68 3.44 5.19
N LEU A 94 15.08 4.16 4.24
CA LEU A 94 14.76 5.58 4.42
C LEU A 94 13.67 5.80 5.49
N HIS A 95 12.66 4.93 5.58
CA HIS A 95 11.64 5.00 6.64
C HIS A 95 12.24 4.65 7.99
N LYS A 96 13.08 3.60 8.06
CA LYS A 96 13.80 3.21 9.27
C LYS A 96 14.68 4.34 9.81
N ALA A 97 15.35 5.09 8.94
CA ALA A 97 16.13 6.27 9.32
C ALA A 97 15.29 7.40 9.95
N GLN A 98 13.98 7.41 9.73
CA GLN A 98 13.01 8.32 10.36
C GLN A 98 12.29 7.69 11.57
N GLY A 99 12.61 6.45 11.94
CA GLY A 99 11.90 5.71 12.99
C GLY A 99 10.47 5.30 12.61
N ILE A 100 10.20 5.17 11.30
CA ILE A 100 8.90 4.81 10.75
C ILE A 100 8.95 3.37 10.26
N ASP A 101 7.94 2.58 10.61
CA ASP A 101 7.84 1.21 10.11
C ASP A 101 7.32 1.23 8.67
N TYR A 102 7.99 0.48 7.81
CA TYR A 102 7.61 0.31 6.41
C TYR A 102 7.26 -1.13 6.12
N ILE A 103 6.09 -1.33 5.52
CA ILE A 103 5.60 -2.63 5.08
C ILE A 103 5.38 -2.58 3.58
N ALA A 104 6.11 -3.41 2.83
CA ALA A 104 5.75 -3.72 1.46
C ALA A 104 4.60 -4.72 1.47
N ALA A 105 3.45 -4.34 0.93
CA ALA A 105 2.23 -5.16 0.92
C ALA A 105 1.55 -5.22 -0.46
N PRO A 106 2.26 -5.47 -1.59
CA PRO A 106 1.64 -5.59 -2.89
C PRO A 106 0.51 -6.63 -2.89
N VAL A 107 -0.56 -6.32 -3.61
CA VAL A 107 -1.79 -7.12 -3.61
C VAL A 107 -1.97 -7.93 -4.89
N MET A 108 -2.66 -9.07 -4.76
CA MET A 108 -3.17 -9.85 -5.88
C MET A 108 -4.70 -9.84 -5.88
N GLY A 109 -5.26 -9.49 -7.04
CA GLY A 109 -6.70 -9.38 -7.25
C GLY A 109 -7.01 -8.21 -8.18
N ARG A 110 -8.00 -8.41 -9.06
CA ARG A 110 -8.53 -7.36 -9.94
C ARG A 110 -9.44 -6.42 -9.14
N PRO A 111 -9.84 -5.25 -9.68
CA PRO A 111 -10.68 -4.29 -8.97
C PRO A 111 -11.97 -4.87 -8.38
N ASN A 112 -12.60 -5.87 -9.03
CA ASN A 112 -13.77 -6.57 -8.49
C ASN A 112 -13.44 -7.40 -7.24
N VAL A 113 -12.27 -8.03 -7.18
CA VAL A 113 -11.78 -8.77 -6.00
C VAL A 113 -11.46 -7.79 -4.87
N ALA A 114 -10.90 -6.63 -5.19
CA ALA A 114 -10.70 -5.55 -4.23
C ALA A 114 -12.03 -5.06 -3.64
N ALA A 115 -13.02 -4.77 -4.48
CA ALA A 115 -14.34 -4.32 -4.02
C ALA A 115 -15.05 -5.34 -3.11
N ALA A 116 -14.80 -6.64 -3.33
CA ALA A 116 -15.33 -7.72 -2.49
C ALA A 116 -14.54 -7.97 -1.19
N ALA A 117 -13.48 -7.18 -0.90
CA ALA A 117 -12.56 -7.41 0.22
C ALA A 117 -11.90 -8.81 0.18
N GLN A 118 -11.56 -9.30 -1.01
CA GLN A 118 -11.02 -10.65 -1.21
C GLN A 118 -9.58 -10.67 -1.74
N LEU A 119 -8.83 -9.59 -1.56
CA LEU A 119 -7.43 -9.52 -1.99
C LEU A 119 -6.56 -10.56 -1.29
N ASN A 120 -5.56 -11.07 -2.01
CA ASN A 120 -4.41 -11.70 -1.37
C ASN A 120 -3.34 -10.63 -1.18
N ILE A 121 -2.90 -10.42 0.06
CA ILE A 121 -1.94 -9.39 0.43
C ILE A 121 -0.60 -10.08 0.65
N LEU A 122 0.45 -9.63 -0.04
CA LEU A 122 1.80 -10.17 0.10
C LEU A 122 2.59 -9.20 0.99
N ALA A 123 2.69 -9.46 2.29
CA ALA A 123 3.25 -8.53 3.26
C ALA A 123 4.69 -8.91 3.66
N ALA A 124 5.61 -7.95 3.62
CA ALA A 124 6.96 -8.07 4.17
C ALA A 124 7.39 -6.75 4.84
N GLY A 125 8.00 -6.86 6.02
CA GLY A 125 8.34 -5.75 6.91
C GLY A 125 8.44 -6.23 8.37
N PRO A 126 8.65 -5.32 9.35
CA PRO A 126 8.73 -5.69 10.76
C PRO A 126 7.50 -6.47 11.22
N GLU A 127 7.69 -7.60 11.88
CA GLU A 127 6.59 -8.51 12.26
C GLU A 127 5.55 -7.81 13.15
N GLN A 128 6.01 -7.03 14.12
CA GLN A 128 5.16 -6.27 15.04
C GLN A 128 4.31 -5.21 14.31
N ALA A 129 4.87 -4.56 13.28
CA ALA A 129 4.13 -3.62 12.46
C ALA A 129 3.04 -4.33 11.65
N ILE A 130 3.35 -5.52 11.09
CA ILE A 130 2.38 -6.35 10.39
C ILE A 130 1.26 -6.82 11.34
N ASP A 131 1.60 -7.23 12.57
CA ASP A 131 0.60 -7.58 13.59
C ASP A 131 -0.34 -6.41 13.90
N THR A 132 0.22 -5.22 14.04
CA THR A 132 -0.53 -3.99 14.32
C THR A 132 -1.52 -3.66 13.19
N VAL A 133 -1.12 -3.81 11.92
CA VAL A 133 -1.99 -3.50 10.77
C VAL A 133 -2.85 -4.68 10.30
N GLN A 134 -2.70 -5.87 10.90
CA GLN A 134 -3.45 -7.07 10.50
C GLN A 134 -4.98 -6.86 10.50
N PRO A 135 -5.60 -6.20 11.50
CA PRO A 135 -7.04 -5.92 11.46
C PRO A 135 -7.46 -5.05 10.26
N LEU A 136 -6.58 -4.16 9.78
CA LEU A 136 -6.83 -3.34 8.59
C LEU A 136 -6.67 -4.15 7.30
N PHE A 137 -5.73 -5.10 7.27
CA PHE A 137 -5.61 -6.07 6.18
C PHE A 137 -6.85 -6.96 6.05
N ASP A 138 -7.44 -7.38 7.18
CA ASP A 138 -8.64 -8.22 7.20
C ASP A 138 -9.88 -7.50 6.64
N LEU A 139 -9.91 -6.16 6.65
CA LEU A 139 -10.96 -5.37 6.01
C LEU A 139 -10.89 -5.37 4.48
N ILE A 140 -9.70 -5.58 3.89
CA ILE A 140 -9.47 -5.42 2.45
C ILE A 140 -9.13 -6.74 1.75
N GLY A 141 -8.79 -7.78 2.51
CA GLY A 141 -8.22 -9.02 2.00
C GLY A 141 -8.87 -10.27 2.57
N ARG A 142 -8.77 -11.35 1.78
CA ARG A 142 -9.10 -12.71 2.21
C ARG A 142 -7.97 -13.35 3.00
N LYS A 143 -6.72 -13.04 2.63
CA LYS A 143 -5.53 -13.68 3.17
C LYS A 143 -4.32 -12.74 3.09
N THR A 144 -3.59 -12.68 4.19
CA THR A 144 -2.28 -12.05 4.26
C THR A 144 -1.20 -13.13 4.25
N TRP A 145 -0.28 -13.05 3.29
CA TRP A 145 0.89 -13.89 3.18
C TRP A 145 2.09 -13.12 3.73
N ARG A 146 2.61 -13.56 4.88
CA ARG A 146 3.79 -12.94 5.51
C ARG A 146 5.05 -13.54 4.87
N LEU A 147 5.86 -12.69 4.26
CA LEU A 147 7.01 -13.08 3.43
C LEU A 147 8.36 -12.71 4.07
N GLY A 148 8.36 -12.51 5.39
CA GLY A 148 9.54 -12.14 6.18
C GLY A 148 9.74 -10.63 6.32
N GLU A 149 10.86 -10.25 6.91
CA GLU A 149 11.12 -8.85 7.27
C GLU A 149 11.57 -7.98 6.08
N LYS A 150 12.19 -8.60 5.08
CA LYS A 150 12.78 -7.87 3.96
C LYS A 150 11.70 -7.41 2.98
N ALA A 151 11.48 -6.10 2.89
CA ALA A 151 10.44 -5.50 2.04
C ALA A 151 10.48 -5.96 0.56
N SER A 152 11.68 -6.16 -0.01
CA SER A 152 11.82 -6.70 -1.36
C SER A 152 11.25 -8.11 -1.55
N ALA A 153 11.14 -8.94 -0.51
CA ALA A 153 10.59 -10.30 -0.62
C ALA A 153 9.14 -10.29 -1.13
N ALA A 154 8.33 -9.35 -0.64
CA ALA A 154 6.95 -9.18 -1.11
C ALA A 154 6.86 -8.72 -2.56
N ASN A 155 7.69 -7.76 -2.95
CA ASN A 155 7.74 -7.26 -4.33
C ASN A 155 8.28 -8.31 -5.30
N ALA A 156 9.30 -9.08 -4.89
CA ALA A 156 9.84 -10.19 -5.68
C ALA A 156 8.78 -11.27 -5.92
N MET A 157 8.05 -11.68 -4.89
CA MET A 157 6.95 -12.63 -5.01
C MET A 157 5.86 -12.11 -5.95
N LYS A 158 5.49 -10.83 -5.84
CA LYS A 158 4.50 -10.19 -6.70
C LYS A 158 4.94 -10.20 -8.17
N LEU A 159 6.17 -9.78 -8.44
CA LEU A 159 6.72 -9.72 -9.80
C LEU A 159 6.85 -11.11 -10.41
N ALA A 160 7.35 -12.09 -9.65
CA ALA A 160 7.42 -13.48 -10.08
C ALA A 160 6.04 -14.05 -10.42
N THR A 161 5.02 -13.78 -9.59
CA THR A 161 3.65 -14.25 -9.84
C THR A 161 3.06 -13.61 -11.09
N ASN A 162 3.24 -12.29 -11.28
CA ASN A 162 2.78 -11.61 -12.48
C ASN A 162 3.48 -12.15 -13.75
N PHE A 163 4.79 -12.41 -13.68
CA PHE A 163 5.55 -13.01 -14.77
C PHE A 163 5.00 -14.39 -15.14
N LEU A 164 4.82 -15.28 -14.15
CA LEU A 164 4.26 -16.61 -14.37
C LEU A 164 2.84 -16.57 -14.98
N LEU A 165 2.00 -15.62 -14.56
CA LEU A 165 0.68 -15.43 -15.15
C LEU A 165 0.76 -15.07 -16.64
N VAL A 166 1.66 -14.17 -17.03
CA VAL A 166 1.86 -13.79 -18.43
C VAL A 166 2.39 -14.98 -19.24
N SER A 167 3.43 -15.66 -18.74
CA SER A 167 3.98 -16.84 -19.40
C SER A 167 2.96 -17.96 -19.58
N ALA A 168 2.07 -18.17 -18.59
CA ALA A 168 1.00 -19.16 -18.72
C ALA A 168 -0.02 -18.78 -19.79
N VAL A 169 -0.38 -17.49 -19.91
CA VAL A 169 -1.28 -17.01 -20.98
C VAL A 169 -0.65 -17.20 -22.36
N GLU A 170 0.63 -16.88 -22.50
CA GLU A 170 1.37 -17.10 -23.75
C GLU A 170 1.41 -18.60 -24.11
N ALA A 171 1.78 -19.46 -23.17
CA ALA A 171 1.84 -20.91 -23.38
C ALA A 171 0.48 -21.56 -23.72
N MET A 172 -0.64 -20.99 -23.28
CA MET A 172 -1.99 -21.44 -23.66
C MET A 172 -2.47 -20.88 -25.00
N SER A 173 -1.78 -19.88 -25.55
CA SER A 173 -2.13 -19.23 -26.82
C SER A 173 -1.44 -19.86 -28.03
N GLU A 174 -0.32 -20.57 -27.81
CA GLU A 174 0.33 -21.42 -28.82
C GLU A 174 -0.47 -22.70 -29.09
#